data_AF-A0AA37SE14-F1
#
_entry.id   AF-A0AA37SE14-F1
#
_cell.length_a   1.000
_cell.length_b   1.000
_cell.length_c   1.000
_cell.angle_alpha   90.00
_cell.angle_beta   90.00
_cell.angle_gamma   90.00
#
_symmetry.space_group_name_H-M   'P 1'
#
loop_
_entity.id
_entity.type
_entity.pdbx_description
1 polymer ?
#
loop_
_entity_poly.entity_id
_entity_poly.type
_entity_poly.pdbx_seq_one_letter_code
_entity_poly.pdbx_strand_id
1 'polypeptide(L)'
;MWLLYSASDTAVAKLMSELTYESSKRAEKLPMMSEMLIKLESKAPEQAMELLKEFKEYSWKPLSSYVHGGIHAMQRHGKGYPSDLLEQVLKASNGVLLMTGMLLVILSGDSRYSGKIPRVQIKYSDCLPPIKLPHSVS
;
A
#
# COMPACT_ATOMS: atom_id res chain seq x y z
N MET A 1 -5.52 6.80 -3.04
CA MET A 1 -5.94 7.21 -1.68
C MET A 1 -5.50 8.63 -1.36
N TRP A 2 -4.22 8.90 -1.10
CA TRP A 2 -3.76 10.27 -0.73
C TRP A 2 -4.12 11.35 -1.76
N LEU A 3 -3.85 11.09 -3.05
CA LEU A 3 -4.21 11.97 -4.16
C LEU A 3 -5.69 12.37 -4.18
N LEU A 4 -6.57 11.46 -3.76
CA LEU A 4 -8.01 11.67 -3.84
C LEU A 4 -8.58 12.37 -2.60
N TYR A 5 -8.15 11.94 -1.41
CA TYR A 5 -8.78 12.35 -0.15
C TYR A 5 -8.05 13.49 0.56
N SER A 6 -6.79 13.80 0.21
CA SER A 6 -6.00 14.74 1.01
C SER A 6 -4.94 15.57 0.26
N ALA A 7 -4.60 15.22 -0.98
CA ALA A 7 -3.67 16.02 -1.76
C ALA A 7 -4.27 17.39 -2.08
N SER A 8 -3.44 18.43 -2.04
CA SER A 8 -3.81 19.75 -2.55
C SER A 8 -3.71 19.78 -4.07
N ASP A 9 -4.48 20.66 -4.73
CA ASP A 9 -4.41 20.86 -6.18
C ASP A 9 -2.97 21.15 -6.65
N THR A 10 -2.21 21.89 -5.85
CA THR A 10 -0.79 22.16 -6.11
C THR A 10 0.08 20.90 -6.07
N ALA A 11 -0.21 19.93 -5.20
CA ALA A 11 0.50 18.66 -5.15
C ALA A 11 0.10 17.75 -6.31
N VAL A 12 -1.18 17.74 -6.68
CA VAL A 12 -1.69 17.02 -7.86
C VAL A 12 -1.04 17.57 -9.13
N ALA A 13 -1.02 18.89 -9.33
CA ALA A 13 -0.41 19.53 -10.50
C ALA A 13 1.09 19.22 -10.64
N LYS A 14 1.82 19.13 -9.52
CA LYS A 14 3.24 18.72 -9.53
C LYS A 14 3.41 17.27 -9.98
N LEU A 15 2.58 16.36 -9.50
CA LEU A 15 2.64 14.93 -9.87
C LEU A 15 2.25 14.69 -11.34
N MET A 16 1.43 15.56 -11.91
CA MET A 16 1.02 15.51 -13.32
C MET A 16 1.98 16.24 -14.27
N SER A 17 2.98 16.94 -13.74
CA SER A 17 3.96 17.68 -14.57
C SER A 17 4.99 16.75 -15.21
N GLU A 18 5.49 17.12 -16.39
CA GLU A 18 6.56 16.39 -17.05
C GLU A 18 7.80 16.27 -16.15
N LEU A 19 8.46 15.11 -16.20
CA LEU A 19 9.62 14.82 -15.37
C LEU A 19 10.86 15.53 -15.94
N THR A 20 11.09 16.74 -15.48
CA THR A 20 12.23 17.61 -15.77
C THR A 20 13.08 17.77 -14.51
N TYR A 21 14.33 18.20 -14.64
CA TYR A 21 15.18 18.49 -13.48
C TYR A 21 14.52 19.46 -12.49
N GLU A 22 13.91 20.53 -13.03
CA GLU A 22 13.16 21.54 -12.28
C GLU A 22 11.91 20.97 -11.56
N SER A 23 11.12 20.14 -12.23
CA SER A 23 9.93 19.52 -11.60
C SER A 23 10.31 18.44 -10.60
N SER A 24 11.38 17.67 -10.84
CA SER A 24 11.94 16.70 -9.88
C SER A 24 12.37 17.37 -8.58
N LYS A 25 13.06 18.52 -8.67
CA LYS A 25 13.46 19.30 -7.48
C LYS A 25 12.26 19.90 -6.75
N ARG A 26 11.18 20.24 -7.46
CA ARG A 26 9.91 20.68 -6.85
C ARG A 26 9.10 19.55 -6.21
N ALA A 27 9.34 18.30 -6.62
CA ALA A 27 8.72 17.09 -6.08
C ALA A 27 9.33 16.67 -4.72
N GLU A 28 10.55 17.11 -4.38
CA GLU A 28 11.14 16.93 -3.03
C GLU A 28 10.29 17.54 -1.91
N LYS A 29 9.38 18.47 -2.24
CA LYS A 29 8.44 19.08 -1.28
C LYS A 29 7.15 18.28 -1.07
N LEU A 30 7.01 17.11 -1.70
CA LEU A 30 5.86 16.24 -1.47
C LEU A 30 6.01 15.54 -0.11
N PRO A 31 4.90 15.33 0.61
CA PRO A 31 4.97 14.71 1.93
C PRO A 31 5.47 13.27 1.84
N MET A 32 6.21 12.84 2.85
CA MET A 32 6.63 11.45 2.96
C MET A 32 5.43 10.53 3.24
N MET A 33 5.54 9.23 2.93
CA MET A 33 4.47 8.25 3.15
C MET A 33 3.85 8.34 4.56
N SER A 34 4.67 8.48 5.60
CA SER A 34 4.19 8.64 6.98
C SER A 34 3.30 9.88 7.17
N GLU A 35 3.66 11.01 6.54
CA GLU A 35 2.89 12.25 6.59
C GLU A 35 1.63 12.16 5.72
N MET A 36 1.70 11.46 4.58
CA MET A 36 0.54 11.17 3.74
C MET A 36 -0.52 10.36 4.51
N LEU A 37 -0.09 9.38 5.30
CA LEU A 37 -0.98 8.57 6.14
C LEU A 37 -1.64 9.39 7.25
N ILE A 38 -0.89 10.26 7.93
CA ILE A 38 -1.46 11.19 8.93
C ILE A 38 -2.52 12.08 8.29
N LYS A 39 -2.21 12.63 7.11
CA LYS A 39 -3.15 13.49 6.37
C LYS A 39 -4.39 12.75 5.86
N LEU A 40 -4.37 11.42 5.81
CA LEU A 40 -5.49 10.58 5.41
C LEU A 40 -6.41 10.19 6.59
N GLU A 41 -5.93 10.32 7.83
CA GLU A 41 -6.77 10.11 9.01
C GLU A 41 -8.00 11.01 8.93
N SER A 42 -9.16 10.46 9.31
CA SER A 42 -10.50 11.07 9.23
C SER A 42 -11.01 11.53 7.86
N LYS A 43 -10.22 11.41 6.78
CA LYS A 43 -10.63 11.78 5.41
C LYS A 43 -10.90 10.60 4.49
N ALA A 44 -10.20 9.49 4.69
CA ALA A 44 -10.40 8.26 3.91
C ALA A 44 -11.35 7.29 4.64
N PRO A 45 -11.99 6.36 3.92
CA PRO A 45 -12.81 5.31 4.52
C PRO A 45 -12.04 4.53 5.59
N GLU A 46 -12.67 4.27 6.73
CA GLU A 46 -12.04 3.66 7.92
C GLU A 46 -11.39 2.31 7.61
N GLN A 47 -12.10 1.45 6.89
CA GLN A 47 -11.60 0.14 6.47
C GLN A 47 -10.34 0.25 5.59
N ALA A 48 -10.28 1.28 4.74
CA ALA A 48 -9.11 1.51 3.89
C ALA A 48 -7.93 2.07 4.70
N MET A 49 -8.20 2.81 5.78
CA MET A 49 -7.17 3.30 6.71
C MET A 49 -6.60 2.19 7.59
N GLU A 50 -7.42 1.27 8.09
CA GLU A 50 -6.96 0.11 8.85
C GLU A 50 -5.98 -0.73 8.03
N LEU A 51 -6.34 -1.05 6.78
CA LEU A 51 -5.47 -1.80 5.87
C LEU A 51 -4.13 -1.07 5.60
N LEU A 52 -4.15 0.26 5.45
CA LEU A 52 -2.92 1.04 5.26
C LEU A 52 -2.05 1.08 6.51
N LYS A 53 -2.66 1.14 7.70
CA LYS A 53 -1.94 1.10 8.98
C LYS A 53 -1.27 -0.25 9.18
N GLU A 54 -1.96 -1.35 8.89
CA GLU A 54 -1.38 -2.69 8.93
C GLU A 54 -0.24 -2.85 7.92
N PHE A 55 -0.41 -2.36 6.69
CA PHE A 55 0.65 -2.38 5.69
C PHE A 55 1.91 -1.62 6.16
N LYS A 56 1.72 -0.43 6.76
CA LYS A 56 2.81 0.38 7.31
C LYS A 56 3.54 -0.37 8.43
N GLU A 57 2.81 -1.00 9.33
CA GLU A 57 3.38 -1.66 10.50
C GLU A 57 4.15 -2.93 10.12
N TYR A 58 3.53 -3.80 9.32
CA TYR A 58 4.04 -5.15 9.10
C TYR A 58 4.83 -5.32 7.81
N SER A 59 4.54 -4.53 6.77
CA SER A 59 5.09 -4.77 5.42
C SER A 59 6.09 -3.70 4.97
N TRP A 60 5.94 -2.45 5.42
CA TRP A 60 6.73 -1.33 4.91
C TRP A 60 8.23 -1.42 5.21
N LYS A 61 8.61 -1.74 6.45
CA LYS A 61 10.02 -1.85 6.84
C LYS A 61 10.74 -3.00 6.10
N PRO A 62 10.19 -4.22 6.02
CA PRO A 62 10.76 -5.30 5.22
C PRO A 62 10.92 -4.92 3.74
N LEU A 63 9.89 -4.33 3.12
CA LEU A 63 9.90 -3.92 1.71
C LEU A 63 10.92 -2.80 1.44
N SER A 64 10.97 -1.78 2.30
CA SER A 64 11.91 -0.67 2.16
C SER A 64 13.37 -1.14 2.31
N SER A 65 13.61 -2.10 3.20
CA SER A 65 14.92 -2.73 3.41
C SER A 65 15.37 -3.60 2.22
N TYR A 66 14.43 -4.05 1.39
CA TYR A 66 14.73 -4.78 0.15
C TYR A 66 15.24 -3.84 -0.95
N VAL A 67 14.62 -2.67 -1.08
CA VAL A 67 14.95 -1.68 -2.13
C VAL A 67 16.22 -0.89 -1.80
N HIS A 68 16.44 -0.55 -0.53
CA HIS A 68 17.52 0.37 -0.13
C HIS A 68 18.82 -0.33 0.34
N GLY A 69 18.98 -1.63 0.08
CA GLY A 69 20.32 -2.24 0.11
C GLY A 69 21.03 -2.29 1.47
N GLY A 70 20.32 -2.52 2.58
CA GLY A 70 20.93 -2.64 3.91
C GLY A 70 21.76 -3.92 4.12
N ILE A 71 22.11 -4.26 5.37
CA ILE A 71 22.83 -5.50 5.78
C ILE A 71 22.30 -6.77 5.07
N HIS A 72 21.00 -6.82 4.84
CA HIS A 72 20.37 -7.91 4.11
C HIS A 72 20.85 -8.05 2.67
N ALA A 73 21.06 -6.97 1.91
CA ALA A 73 21.54 -7.06 0.52
C ALA A 73 22.93 -7.70 0.42
N MET A 74 23.82 -7.38 1.37
CA MET A 74 25.14 -8.01 1.48
C MET A 74 25.06 -9.50 1.84
N GLN A 75 24.21 -9.89 2.81
CA GLN A 75 23.99 -11.32 3.12
C GLN A 75 23.34 -12.10 1.98
N ARG A 76 22.43 -11.48 1.24
CA ARG A 76 21.66 -12.10 0.15
C ARG A 76 22.49 -12.32 -1.11
N HIS A 77 23.44 -11.44 -1.41
CA HIS A 77 24.39 -11.65 -2.52
C HIS A 77 25.20 -12.93 -2.33
N GLY A 78 25.50 -13.32 -1.08
CA GLY A 78 26.25 -14.55 -0.79
C GLY A 78 25.41 -15.82 -0.57
N LYS A 79 24.17 -15.71 -0.07
CA LYS A 79 23.35 -16.87 0.35
C LYS A 79 22.02 -17.03 -0.39
N GLY A 80 21.68 -16.11 -1.29
CA GLY A 80 20.34 -16.02 -1.89
C GLY A 80 19.28 -15.51 -0.91
N TYR A 81 18.02 -15.59 -1.32
CA TYR A 81 16.87 -15.17 -0.51
C TYR A 81 16.21 -16.37 0.16
N PRO A 82 15.96 -16.34 1.48
CA PRO A 82 15.15 -17.37 2.13
C PRO A 82 13.76 -17.45 1.49
N SER A 83 13.25 -18.66 1.24
CA SER A 83 11.93 -18.90 0.63
C SER A 83 10.81 -18.18 1.39
N ASP A 84 10.82 -18.28 2.71
CA ASP A 84 9.78 -17.74 3.58
C ASP A 84 9.73 -16.21 3.50
N LEU A 85 10.89 -15.59 3.30
CA LEU A 85 10.98 -14.14 3.12
C LEU A 85 10.41 -13.70 1.77
N LEU A 86 10.71 -14.44 0.69
CA LEU A 86 10.13 -14.16 -0.63
C LEU A 86 8.61 -14.32 -0.61
N GLU A 87 8.12 -15.37 0.06
CA GLU A 87 6.70 -15.61 0.24
C GLU A 87 6.02 -14.46 0.99
N GLN A 88 6.61 -13.99 2.10
CA GLN A 88 6.09 -12.85 2.86
C GLN A 88 6.03 -11.57 2.01
N VAL A 89 7.08 -11.28 1.25
CA VAL A 89 7.13 -10.11 0.36
C VAL A 89 6.07 -10.20 -0.73
N LEU A 90 5.90 -11.39 -1.33
CA LEU A 90 4.89 -11.63 -2.36
C LEU A 90 3.48 -11.45 -1.81
N LYS A 91 3.19 -12.04 -0.64
CA LYS A 91 1.90 -11.89 0.06
C LYS A 91 1.61 -10.44 0.40
N ALA A 92 2.58 -9.72 0.97
CA ALA A 92 2.45 -8.30 1.27
C ALA A 92 2.16 -7.46 0.00
N SER A 93 2.84 -7.76 -1.11
CA SER A 93 2.62 -7.07 -2.38
C SER A 93 1.22 -7.33 -2.94
N ASN A 94 0.74 -8.58 -2.88
CA ASN A 94 -0.62 -8.93 -3.26
C ASN A 94 -1.67 -8.24 -2.37
N GLY A 95 -1.37 -8.05 -1.08
CA GLY A 95 -2.19 -7.25 -0.17
C GLY A 95 -2.40 -5.81 -0.65
N VAL A 96 -1.34 -5.14 -1.11
CA VAL A 96 -1.44 -3.77 -1.66
C VAL A 96 -2.30 -3.73 -2.93
N LEU A 97 -2.18 -4.74 -3.80
CA LEU A 97 -3.00 -4.86 -5.00
C LEU A 97 -4.48 -5.06 -4.64
N LEU A 98 -4.78 -5.88 -3.64
CA LEU A 98 -6.14 -6.08 -3.13
C LEU A 98 -6.75 -4.77 -2.59
N MET A 99 -5.97 -4.01 -1.83
CA MET A 99 -6.39 -2.68 -1.33
C MET A 99 -6.68 -1.71 -2.47
N THR A 100 -5.87 -1.74 -3.52
CA THR A 100 -6.09 -0.92 -4.73
C THR A 100 -7.39 -1.33 -5.42
N GLY A 101 -7.64 -2.63 -5.56
CA GLY A 101 -8.90 -3.15 -6.07
C GLY A 101 -10.10 -2.70 -5.23
N MET A 102 -9.98 -2.75 -3.91
CA MET A 102 -11.04 -2.27 -2.99
C MET A 102 -11.33 -0.79 -3.18
N LEU A 103 -10.30 0.04 -3.29
CA LEU A 103 -10.47 1.45 -3.60
C LEU A 103 -11.20 1.65 -4.95
N LEU A 104 -10.80 0.92 -6.01
CA LEU A 104 -11.46 1.03 -7.31
C LEU A 104 -12.95 0.66 -7.25
N VAL A 105 -13.31 -0.38 -6.49
CA VAL A 105 -14.71 -0.75 -6.28
C VAL A 105 -15.47 0.37 -5.57
N ILE A 106 -14.91 0.94 -4.50
CA ILE A 106 -15.52 2.08 -3.78
C ILE A 106 -15.72 3.27 -4.72
N LEU A 107 -14.70 3.63 -5.51
CA LEU A 107 -14.77 4.78 -6.42
C LEU A 107 -15.71 4.58 -7.61
N SER A 108 -15.92 3.32 -8.04
CA SER A 108 -16.87 3.04 -9.11
C SER A 108 -18.31 3.37 -8.71
N GLY A 109 -18.64 3.34 -7.41
CA GLY A 109 -20.01 3.48 -6.90
C GLY A 109 -20.97 2.39 -7.42
N ASP A 110 -20.46 1.38 -8.11
CA ASP A 110 -21.26 0.42 -8.86
C ASP A 110 -21.49 -0.85 -8.02
N SER A 111 -22.74 -1.03 -7.61
CA SER A 111 -23.18 -2.15 -6.77
C SER A 111 -22.92 -3.52 -7.39
N ARG A 112 -22.72 -3.62 -8.72
CA ARG A 112 -22.34 -4.87 -9.40
C ARG A 112 -20.97 -5.40 -8.99
N TYR A 113 -20.12 -4.56 -8.42
CA TYR A 113 -18.81 -4.94 -7.89
C TYR A 113 -18.84 -5.25 -6.38
N SER A 114 -19.99 -5.07 -5.72
CA SER A 114 -20.18 -5.45 -4.32
C SER A 114 -19.88 -6.94 -4.12
N GLY A 115 -19.11 -7.26 -3.08
CA GLY A 115 -18.70 -8.63 -2.78
C GLY A 115 -17.61 -9.23 -3.68
N LYS A 116 -17.12 -8.53 -4.72
CA LYS A 116 -16.00 -9.05 -5.55
C LYS A 116 -14.68 -9.14 -4.77
N ILE A 117 -14.37 -8.15 -3.95
CA ILE A 117 -13.13 -8.13 -3.16
C ILE A 117 -13.07 -9.28 -2.15
N PRO A 118 -14.10 -9.55 -1.34
CA PRO A 118 -14.14 -10.76 -0.50
C PRO A 118 -13.94 -12.06 -1.27
N ARG A 119 -14.54 -12.20 -2.47
CA ARG A 119 -14.38 -13.40 -3.31
C ARG A 119 -12.95 -13.58 -3.80
N VAL A 120 -12.28 -12.50 -4.21
CA VAL A 120 -10.86 -12.52 -4.57
C VAL A 120 -10.01 -12.89 -3.37
N GLN A 121 -10.31 -12.32 -2.20
CA GLN A 121 -9.57 -12.58 -0.97
C GLN A 121 -9.66 -14.05 -0.53
N ILE A 122 -10.83 -14.68 -0.65
CA ILE A 122 -11.02 -16.10 -0.36
C ILE A 122 -10.29 -16.96 -1.42
N LYS A 123 -10.51 -16.66 -2.71
CA LYS A 123 -9.97 -17.45 -3.83
C LYS A 123 -8.45 -17.50 -3.86
N TYR A 124 -7.79 -16.41 -3.48
CA TYR A 124 -6.33 -16.26 -3.52
C TYR A 124 -5.73 -16.16 -2.11
N SER A 125 -6.40 -16.73 -1.11
CA SER A 125 -5.99 -16.69 0.30
C SER A 125 -4.62 -17.32 0.56
N ASP A 126 -4.19 -18.25 -0.30
CA ASP A 126 -2.88 -18.91 -0.26
C ASP A 126 -1.72 -17.97 -0.57
N CYS A 127 -1.94 -16.94 -1.40
CA CYS A 127 -0.94 -15.96 -1.80
C CYS A 127 -1.27 -14.52 -1.35
N LEU A 128 -2.23 -14.37 -0.44
CA LEU A 128 -2.56 -13.09 0.19
C LEU A 128 -2.11 -13.04 1.66
N PRO A 129 -2.05 -11.84 2.27
CA PRO A 129 -1.92 -11.73 3.71
C PRO A 129 -3.11 -12.44 4.41
N PRO A 130 -2.90 -13.04 5.59
CA PRO A 130 -3.94 -13.74 6.31
C PRO A 130 -5.13 -12.82 6.61
N ILE A 131 -6.35 -13.34 6.39
CA ILE A 131 -7.58 -12.62 6.69
C ILE A 131 -7.75 -12.54 8.20
N LYS A 132 -7.69 -11.35 8.79
CA LYS A 132 -8.20 -11.13 10.14
C LYS A 132 -9.71 -10.96 10.05
N LEU A 133 -10.46 -11.91 10.59
CA LEU A 133 -11.87 -11.69 10.89
C LEU A 133 -11.94 -10.60 11.98
N PRO A 134 -12.86 -9.62 11.88
CA PRO A 134 -13.06 -8.68 12.97
C PRO A 134 -13.37 -9.50 14.22
N HIS A 135 -12.67 -9.21 15.32
CA HIS A 135 -12.97 -9.81 16.61
C HIS A 135 -14.46 -9.65 16.85
N SER A 136 -15.17 -10.77 17.00
CA SER A 136 -16.54 -10.77 17.49
C SER A 136 -16.53 -10.00 18.79
N VAL A 137 -17.22 -8.86 18.81
CA VAL A 137 -17.54 -8.17 20.06
C VAL A 137 -18.47 -9.13 20.81
N SER A 138 -17.86 -9.90 21.72
CA SER A 138 -18.54 -10.63 22.78
C SER A 138 -18.98 -9.66 23.86
#